data_AF-A0A3C1ERA1-F1
#
_entry.id   AF-A0A3C1ERA1-F1
#
_cell.length_a   1.000
_cell.length_b   1.000
_cell.length_c   1.000
_cell.angle_alpha   90.00
_cell.angle_beta   90.00
_cell.angle_gamma   90.00
#
_symmetry.space_group_name_H-M   'P 1'
#
loop_
_entity.id
_entity.type
_entity.pdbx_description
1 polymer ?
#
loop_
_entity_poly.entity_id
_entity_poly.type
_entity_poly.pdbx_seq_one_letter_code
_entity_poly.pdbx_strand_id
1 'polypeptide(L)'
;MFKLALTSLFLLCPISARASLPQGWSDIIAKLQEYGTFRPEDKIERARIPATIAIKDIIGSENAPHHADYLNVWGSQTGEGPFRPEYFTMISEDWRIVNGQWHVEQWYFTISTDGQLIKVNKGTVISALDGQHPKSTWAAVSPADPAANARFNKIFAKWRAFKPK
;
A
#
# COMPACT_ATOMS: atom_id res chain seq x y z
N MET A 1 61.64 -21.04 25.67
CA MET A 1 61.00 -20.63 24.40
C MET A 1 59.50 -20.50 24.63
N PHE A 2 58.98 -19.28 24.76
CA PHE A 2 57.54 -19.00 24.89
C PHE A 2 56.96 -18.74 23.49
N LYS A 3 55.99 -19.54 23.06
CA LYS A 3 55.22 -19.31 21.82
C LYS A 3 54.00 -18.43 22.16
N LEU A 4 54.01 -17.19 21.69
CA LEU A 4 52.82 -16.33 21.62
C LEU A 4 51.83 -16.93 20.62
N ALA A 5 50.59 -17.18 21.07
CA ALA A 5 49.47 -17.48 20.19
C ALA A 5 48.82 -16.17 19.75
N LEU A 6 48.79 -15.93 18.44
CA LEU A 6 48.16 -14.79 17.79
C LEU A 6 46.66 -15.08 17.64
N THR A 7 45.81 -14.43 18.44
CA THR A 7 44.36 -14.55 18.32
C THR A 7 43.87 -13.65 17.20
N SER A 8 43.59 -14.21 16.02
CA SER A 8 42.92 -13.51 14.93
C SER A 8 41.45 -13.26 15.30
N LEU A 9 41.14 -11.99 15.60
CA LEU A 9 39.78 -11.50 15.77
C LEU A 9 39.16 -11.33 14.37
N PHE A 10 38.39 -12.32 13.91
CA PHE A 10 37.53 -12.15 12.74
C PHE A 10 36.37 -11.22 13.11
N LEU A 11 36.43 -9.96 12.64
CA LEU A 11 35.26 -9.10 12.57
C LEU A 11 34.23 -9.76 11.62
N LEU A 12 33.23 -10.41 12.20
CA LEU A 12 32.00 -10.76 11.49
C LEU A 12 31.26 -9.45 11.18
N CYS A 13 31.35 -8.99 9.94
CA CYS A 13 30.34 -8.06 9.43
C CYS A 13 28.98 -8.75 9.53
N PRO A 14 27.97 -8.14 10.19
CA PRO A 14 26.63 -8.67 10.10
C PRO A 14 26.18 -8.50 8.64
N ILE A 15 26.08 -9.63 7.93
CA ILE A 15 25.28 -9.71 6.72
C ILE A 15 23.88 -9.32 7.17
N SER A 16 23.42 -8.11 6.82
CA SER A 16 22.01 -7.76 6.97
C SER A 16 21.20 -8.80 6.22
N ALA A 17 20.63 -9.76 6.97
CA ALA A 17 19.67 -10.69 6.45
C ALA A 17 18.58 -9.83 5.80
N ARG A 18 18.43 -9.91 4.47
CA ARG A 18 17.26 -9.34 3.81
C ARG A 18 16.06 -9.98 4.51
N ALA A 19 15.21 -9.15 5.12
CA ALA A 19 13.98 -9.63 5.71
C ALA A 19 13.28 -10.49 4.66
N SER A 20 12.93 -11.72 5.04
CA SER A 20 12.18 -12.60 4.15
C SER A 20 10.88 -11.90 3.77
N LEU A 21 10.56 -11.89 2.47
CA LEU A 21 9.28 -11.35 1.96
C LEU A 21 8.13 -11.89 2.83
N PRO A 22 7.14 -11.06 3.21
CA PRO A 22 5.97 -11.57 3.89
C PRO A 22 5.37 -12.72 3.09
N GLN A 23 5.04 -13.82 3.77
CA GLN A 23 4.51 -15.00 3.10
C GLN A 23 3.28 -14.64 2.26
N GLY A 24 3.34 -14.93 0.96
CA GLY A 24 2.26 -14.66 -0.01
C GLY A 24 2.25 -13.25 -0.62
N TRP A 25 3.30 -12.45 -0.44
CA TRP A 25 3.46 -11.19 -1.16
C TRP A 25 3.55 -11.38 -2.68
N SER A 26 4.24 -12.44 -3.13
CA SER A 26 4.29 -12.84 -4.54
C SER A 26 2.90 -13.05 -5.14
N ASP A 27 1.98 -13.66 -4.37
CA ASP A 27 0.61 -13.94 -4.81
C ASP A 27 -0.17 -12.63 -5.01
N ILE A 28 0.07 -11.64 -4.15
CA ILE A 28 -0.53 -10.30 -4.28
C ILE A 28 -0.02 -9.60 -5.54
N ILE A 29 1.30 -9.64 -5.79
CA ILE A 29 1.88 -9.04 -7.00
C ILE A 29 1.30 -9.69 -8.25
N ALA A 30 1.21 -11.03 -8.29
CA ALA A 30 0.65 -11.75 -9.42
C ALA A 30 -0.79 -11.31 -9.73
N LYS A 31 -1.62 -11.14 -8.70
CA LYS A 31 -3.01 -10.66 -8.88
C LYS A 31 -3.11 -9.24 -9.37
N LEU A 32 -2.21 -8.37 -8.90
CA LEU A 32 -2.15 -6.99 -9.37
C LEU A 32 -1.79 -6.94 -10.86
N GLN A 33 -0.88 -7.81 -11.30
CA GLN A 33 -0.51 -7.94 -12.71
C GLN A 33 -1.63 -8.57 -13.55
N GLU A 34 -2.35 -9.54 -13.01
CA GLU A 34 -3.42 -10.26 -13.73
C GLU A 34 -4.71 -9.44 -13.84
N TYR A 35 -5.12 -8.76 -12.77
CA TYR A 35 -6.43 -8.11 -12.67
C TYR A 35 -6.37 -6.58 -12.60
N GLY A 36 -5.19 -6.00 -12.42
CA GLY A 36 -5.04 -4.57 -12.24
C GLY A 36 -5.21 -3.80 -13.53
N THR A 37 -5.78 -2.60 -13.41
CA THR A 37 -5.87 -1.64 -14.52
C THR A 37 -4.62 -0.79 -14.54
N PHE A 38 -3.87 -0.84 -15.64
CA PHE A 38 -2.74 0.05 -15.88
C PHE A 38 -3.21 1.47 -16.24
N ARG A 39 -2.61 2.46 -15.59
CA ARG A 39 -2.76 3.88 -15.90
C ARG A 39 -1.37 4.46 -16.14
N PRO A 40 -1.01 4.77 -17.40
CA PRO A 40 0.29 5.37 -17.70
C PRO A 40 0.40 6.77 -17.09
N GLU A 41 1.62 7.29 -17.06
CA GLU A 41 1.81 8.73 -16.81
C GLU A 41 1.10 9.54 -17.90
N ASP A 42 0.25 10.49 -17.52
CA ASP A 42 -0.29 11.46 -18.47
C ASP A 42 0.85 12.35 -18.96
N LYS A 43 0.96 12.57 -20.28
CA LYS A 43 1.98 13.40 -20.94
C LYS A 43 1.86 14.90 -20.62
N ILE A 44 1.44 15.29 -19.42
CA ILE A 44 1.45 16.67 -18.96
C ILE A 44 2.86 16.96 -18.45
N GLU A 45 3.64 17.66 -19.26
CA GLU A 45 5.09 17.97 -19.14
C GLU A 45 5.59 18.50 -17.77
N ARG A 46 4.74 18.69 -16.76
CA ARG A 46 5.11 19.35 -15.49
C ARG A 46 4.61 18.69 -14.21
N ALA A 47 3.90 17.57 -14.26
CA ALA A 47 3.56 16.82 -13.06
C ALA A 47 3.86 15.34 -13.29
N ARG A 48 4.90 14.83 -12.62
CA ARG A 48 5.18 13.39 -12.52
C ARG A 48 4.05 12.73 -11.72
N ILE A 49 2.89 12.53 -12.33
CA ILE A 49 1.90 11.63 -11.76
C ILE A 49 2.45 10.22 -12.01
N PRO A 50 2.78 9.45 -10.97
CA PRO A 50 3.34 8.11 -11.14
C PRO A 50 2.39 7.22 -11.95
N ALA A 51 2.94 6.44 -12.88
CA ALA A 51 2.22 5.36 -13.53
C ALA A 51 1.75 4.38 -12.44
N THR A 52 0.56 3.80 -12.63
CA THR A 52 -0.08 2.97 -11.61
C THR A 52 -0.68 1.72 -12.21
N ILE A 53 -0.57 0.58 -11.52
CA ILE A 53 -1.46 -0.56 -11.73
C ILE A 53 -2.32 -0.69 -10.48
N ALA A 54 -3.64 -0.72 -10.64
CA ALA A 54 -4.58 -0.67 -9.52
C ALA A 54 -5.70 -1.72 -9.63
N ILE A 55 -6.04 -2.35 -8.51
CA ILE A 55 -7.25 -3.17 -8.34
C ILE A 55 -8.08 -2.58 -7.20
N LYS A 56 -9.40 -2.67 -7.34
CA LYS A 56 -10.37 -2.26 -6.32
C LYS A 56 -11.36 -3.39 -6.05
N ASP A 57 -11.78 -3.51 -4.80
CA ASP A 57 -12.89 -4.38 -4.39
C ASP A 57 -13.88 -3.57 -3.55
N ILE A 58 -15.09 -3.42 -4.06
CA ILE A 58 -16.13 -2.59 -3.47
C ILE A 58 -17.32 -3.49 -3.09
N ILE A 59 -17.66 -3.43 -1.80
CA ILE A 59 -18.79 -4.15 -1.23
C ILE A 59 -19.89 -3.13 -0.93
N GLY A 60 -20.95 -3.16 -1.74
CA GLY A 60 -22.07 -2.21 -1.69
C GLY A 60 -22.20 -1.41 -2.98
N SER A 61 -23.16 -0.49 -3.02
CA SER A 61 -23.29 0.46 -4.13
C SER A 61 -22.40 1.68 -3.88
N GLU A 62 -21.66 2.14 -4.89
CA GLU A 62 -20.84 3.38 -4.79
C GLU A 62 -21.70 4.63 -4.49
N ASN A 63 -23.01 4.58 -4.77
CA ASN A 63 -23.98 5.65 -4.47
C ASN A 63 -24.66 5.49 -3.09
N ALA A 64 -24.24 4.52 -2.28
CA ALA A 64 -24.78 4.24 -0.94
C ALA A 64 -23.62 4.00 0.04
N PRO A 65 -23.87 3.88 1.36
CA PRO A 65 -22.84 3.39 2.28
C PRO A 65 -22.24 2.07 1.80
N HIS A 66 -20.92 2.00 1.74
CA HIS A 66 -20.20 0.87 1.19
C HIS A 66 -18.82 0.75 1.82
N HIS A 67 -18.16 -0.37 1.54
CA HIS A 67 -16.77 -0.60 1.90
C HIS A 67 -15.94 -0.73 0.63
N ALA A 68 -14.78 -0.09 0.58
CA ALA A 68 -13.88 -0.14 -0.56
C ALA A 68 -12.46 -0.43 -0.09
N ASP A 69 -11.87 -1.48 -0.64
CA ASP A 69 -10.44 -1.72 -0.50
C ASP A 69 -9.75 -1.56 -1.86
N TYR A 70 -8.55 -0.98 -1.83
CA TYR A 70 -7.72 -0.77 -3.02
C TYR A 70 -6.33 -1.35 -2.80
N LEU A 71 -5.76 -1.88 -3.88
CA LEU A 71 -4.36 -2.23 -3.97
C LEU A 71 -3.79 -1.55 -5.20
N ASN A 72 -2.74 -0.76 -5.00
CA ASN A 72 -2.05 -0.06 -6.07
C ASN A 72 -0.56 -0.37 -6.02
N VAL A 73 0.07 -0.47 -7.18
CA VAL A 73 1.52 -0.30 -7.32
C VAL A 73 1.76 0.99 -8.07
N TRP A 74 2.60 1.82 -7.47
CA TRP A 74 3.03 3.10 -8.00
C TRP A 74 4.44 2.95 -8.56
N GLY A 75 4.71 3.64 -9.66
CA GLY A 75 6.00 3.58 -10.29
C GLY A 75 6.13 4.55 -11.46
N SER A 76 7.11 4.26 -12.31
CA SER A 76 7.41 5.08 -13.48
C SER A 76 7.35 4.25 -14.76
N GLN A 77 6.94 4.89 -15.85
CA GLN A 77 7.02 4.33 -17.20
C GLN A 77 7.41 5.43 -18.18
N THR A 78 8.65 5.41 -18.67
CA THR A 78 9.10 6.40 -19.65
C THR A 78 8.72 5.97 -21.06
N GLY A 79 7.75 6.68 -21.67
CA GLY A 79 7.29 6.39 -23.03
C GLY A 79 6.75 4.96 -23.17
N GLU A 80 7.24 4.22 -24.17
CA GLU A 80 6.87 2.81 -24.40
C GLU A 80 7.71 1.81 -23.57
N GLY A 81 8.55 2.29 -22.65
CA GLY A 81 9.37 1.44 -21.79
C GLY A 81 8.55 0.56 -20.83
N PRO A 82 9.17 -0.43 -20.17
CA PRO A 82 8.49 -1.25 -19.18
C PRO A 82 8.17 -0.43 -17.92
N PHE A 83 7.03 -0.73 -17.30
CA PHE A 83 6.65 -0.19 -15.99
C PHE A 83 7.64 -0.65 -14.90
N ARG A 84 8.13 0.28 -14.08
CA ARG A 84 9.05 0.02 -12.97
C ARG A 84 8.36 0.34 -11.65
N PRO A 85 8.07 -0.67 -10.80
CA PRO A 85 7.41 -0.44 -9.52
C PRO A 85 8.36 0.22 -8.52
N GLU A 86 7.84 1.19 -7.77
CA GLU A 86 8.57 1.94 -6.75
C GLU A 86 8.04 1.66 -5.35
N TYR A 87 6.72 1.57 -5.18
CA TYR A 87 6.08 1.19 -3.92
C TYR A 87 4.63 0.76 -4.14
N PHE A 88 4.03 0.18 -3.11
CA PHE A 88 2.64 -0.27 -3.12
C PHE A 88 1.83 0.52 -2.10
N THR A 89 0.53 0.65 -2.37
CA THR A 89 -0.42 1.13 -1.37
C THR A 89 -1.56 0.15 -1.21
N MET A 90 -1.89 -0.14 0.05
CA MET A 90 -3.18 -0.75 0.41
C MET A 90 -4.02 0.32 1.08
N ILE A 91 -5.25 0.47 0.61
CA ILE A 91 -6.19 1.46 1.13
C ILE A 91 -7.46 0.71 1.53
N SER A 92 -8.02 1.09 2.67
CA SER A 92 -9.29 0.54 3.15
C SER A 92 -10.17 1.66 3.63
N GLU A 93 -11.37 1.74 3.07
CA GLU A 93 -12.30 2.83 3.24
C GLU A 93 -13.67 2.31 3.66
N ASP A 94 -14.21 2.91 4.72
CA ASP A 94 -15.57 2.70 5.18
C ASP A 94 -16.38 3.97 4.90
N TRP A 95 -17.27 3.91 3.91
CA TRP A 95 -18.07 5.02 3.42
C TRP A 95 -19.44 5.04 4.08
N ARG A 96 -19.83 6.20 4.63
CA ARG A 96 -21.16 6.41 5.23
C ARG A 96 -21.69 7.80 4.91
N ILE A 97 -23.00 7.96 4.94
CA ILE A 97 -23.66 9.27 4.84
C ILE A 97 -24.04 9.70 6.26
N VAL A 98 -23.56 10.86 6.68
CA VAL A 98 -23.90 11.50 7.96
C VAL A 98 -24.33 12.93 7.66
N ASN A 99 -25.54 13.30 8.07
CA ASN A 99 -26.09 14.66 7.87
C ASN A 99 -26.01 15.16 6.41
N GLY A 100 -26.25 14.28 5.44
CA GLY A 100 -26.18 14.64 4.02
C GLY A 100 -24.75 14.87 3.50
N GLN A 101 -23.73 14.35 4.17
CA GLN A 101 -22.34 14.40 3.75
C GLN A 101 -21.73 13.00 3.72
N TRP A 102 -20.83 12.75 2.79
CA TRP A 102 -19.97 11.57 2.82
C TRP A 102 -18.96 11.69 3.94
N HIS A 103 -18.88 10.67 4.77
CA HIS A 103 -17.81 10.46 5.74
C HIS A 103 -17.11 9.17 5.36
N VAL A 104 -15.81 9.27 5.10
CA VAL A 104 -14.96 8.15 4.71
C VAL A 104 -13.93 7.95 5.82
N GLU A 105 -14.05 6.85 6.56
CA GLU A 105 -12.99 6.43 7.47
C GLU A 105 -11.96 5.65 6.66
N GLN A 106 -10.72 6.11 6.66
CA GLN A 106 -9.69 5.59 5.76
C GLN A 106 -8.46 5.12 6.52
N TRP A 107 -7.98 3.94 6.15
CA TRP A 107 -6.64 3.46 6.44
C TRP A 107 -5.81 3.44 5.17
N TYR A 108 -4.59 3.96 5.26
CA TYR A 108 -3.65 4.06 4.15
C TYR A 108 -2.31 3.46 4.55
N PHE A 109 -1.92 2.37 3.90
CA PHE A 109 -0.69 1.63 4.14
C PHE A 109 0.25 1.82 2.96
N THR A 110 1.45 2.35 3.19
CA THR A 110 2.54 2.38 2.20
C THR A 110 3.45 1.19 2.44
N ILE A 111 3.69 0.43 1.39
CA ILE A 111 4.40 -0.84 1.43
C ILE A 111 5.55 -0.77 0.43
N SER A 112 6.73 -1.27 0.79
CA SER A 112 7.87 -1.37 -0.12
C SER A 112 7.62 -2.41 -1.22
N THR A 113 8.50 -2.45 -2.22
CA THR A 113 8.43 -3.46 -3.29
C THR A 113 8.68 -4.89 -2.79
N ASP A 114 9.40 -5.04 -1.67
CA ASP A 114 9.62 -6.32 -0.98
C ASP A 114 8.53 -6.62 0.08
N GLY A 115 7.44 -5.84 0.12
CA GLY A 115 6.25 -6.14 0.94
C GLY A 115 6.32 -5.68 2.38
N GLN A 116 7.36 -4.93 2.79
CA GLN A 116 7.47 -4.39 4.14
C GLN A 116 6.55 -3.18 4.31
N LEU A 117 5.85 -3.12 5.45
CA LEU A 117 5.02 -1.98 5.80
C LEU A 117 5.91 -0.79 6.22
N ILE A 118 5.93 0.27 5.41
CA ILE A 118 6.76 1.47 5.61
C ILE A 118 6.03 2.51 6.45
N LYS A 119 4.78 2.80 6.09
CA LYS A 119 4.01 3.93 6.66
C LYS A 119 2.55 3.55 6.80
N VAL A 120 1.93 4.02 7.88
CA VAL A 120 0.48 3.94 8.09
C VAL A 120 -0.06 5.33 8.37
N ASN A 121 -1.14 5.70 7.68
CA ASN A 121 -1.95 6.84 8.05
C ASN A 121 -3.38 6.37 8.26
N LYS A 122 -4.03 6.93 9.28
CA LYS A 122 -5.46 6.77 9.50
C LYS A 122 -6.10 8.15 9.43
N GLY A 123 -7.23 8.26 8.76
CA GLY A 123 -7.89 9.53 8.58
C GLY A 123 -9.38 9.44 8.40
N THR A 124 -10.00 10.62 8.33
CA THR A 124 -11.37 10.78 7.90
C THR A 124 -11.43 11.84 6.83
N VAL A 125 -12.10 11.53 5.73
CA VAL A 125 -12.44 12.50 4.68
C VAL A 125 -13.93 12.77 4.77
N ILE A 126 -14.30 14.04 4.87
CA ILE A 126 -15.69 14.49 4.85
C ILE A 126 -15.90 15.30 3.60
N SER A 127 -16.83 14.91 2.74
CA SER A 127 -17.12 15.58 1.47
C SER A 127 -18.62 15.78 1.30
N ALA A 128 -19.02 16.86 0.63
CA ALA A 128 -20.40 17.01 0.18
C ALA A 128 -20.77 15.87 -0.80
N LEU A 129 -22.07 15.56 -0.94
CA LEU A 129 -22.51 14.48 -1.85
C LEU A 129 -22.18 14.76 -3.32
N ASP A 130 -22.00 16.03 -3.68
CA ASP A 130 -21.56 16.49 -4.99
C ASP A 130 -20.02 16.48 -5.17
N GLY A 131 -19.28 16.02 -4.15
CA GLY A 131 -17.82 15.88 -4.17
C GLY A 131 -17.03 17.16 -3.87
N GLN A 132 -17.67 18.29 -3.58
CA GLN A 132 -16.94 19.55 -3.35
C GLN A 132 -16.38 19.64 -1.91
N HIS A 133 -15.15 20.19 -1.80
CA HIS A 133 -14.46 20.59 -0.56
C HIS A 133 -14.26 19.51 0.51
N PRO A 134 -13.40 18.50 0.27
CA PRO A 134 -13.10 17.50 1.28
C PRO A 134 -12.39 18.13 2.49
N LYS A 135 -12.99 18.09 3.67
CA LYS A 135 -12.27 18.27 4.92
C LYS A 135 -11.64 16.94 5.29
N SER A 136 -10.32 16.89 5.33
CA SER A 136 -9.59 15.68 5.71
C SER A 136 -8.82 15.86 7.00
N THR A 137 -8.93 14.88 7.90
CA THR A 137 -8.06 14.75 9.07
C THR A 137 -7.22 13.48 8.92
N TRP A 138 -5.91 13.59 9.21
CA TRP A 138 -4.98 12.48 9.07
C TRP A 138 -4.06 12.40 10.28
N ALA A 139 -3.81 11.19 10.75
CA ALA A 139 -2.83 10.88 11.78
C ALA A 139 -1.87 9.83 11.25
N ALA A 140 -0.57 10.08 11.39
CA ALA A 140 0.43 9.04 11.23
C ALA A 140 0.27 8.03 12.37
N VAL A 141 0.22 6.74 12.04
CA VAL A 141 0.15 5.64 12.99
C VAL A 141 1.45 4.85 12.86
N SER A 142 2.02 4.43 13.99
CA SER A 142 3.21 3.59 13.96
C SER A 142 2.91 2.28 13.22
N PRO A 143 3.77 1.83 12.28
CA PRO A 143 3.66 0.48 11.72
C PRO A 143 3.74 -0.63 12.77
N ALA A 144 4.31 -0.36 13.95
CA ALA A 144 4.35 -1.30 15.06
C ALA A 144 3.06 -1.32 15.91
N ASP A 145 2.11 -0.42 15.65
CA ASP A 145 0.84 -0.36 16.38
C ASP A 145 0.02 -1.65 16.15
N PRO A 146 -0.48 -2.31 17.21
CA PRO A 146 -1.24 -3.56 17.07
C PRO A 146 -2.52 -3.42 16.23
N ALA A 147 -3.22 -2.30 16.31
CA ALA A 147 -4.44 -2.07 15.53
C ALA A 147 -4.12 -1.81 14.05
N ALA A 148 -3.03 -1.07 13.77
CA ALA A 148 -2.53 -0.91 12.41
C ALA A 148 -2.14 -2.26 11.79
N ASN A 149 -1.39 -3.09 12.54
CA ASN A 149 -0.99 -4.43 12.10
C ASN A 149 -2.19 -5.35 11.88
N ALA A 150 -3.18 -5.33 12.78
CA ALA A 150 -4.39 -6.13 12.63
C ALA A 150 -5.16 -5.74 11.35
N ARG A 151 -5.31 -4.44 11.08
CA ARG A 151 -5.98 -3.94 9.88
C ARG A 151 -5.18 -4.26 8.61
N PHE A 152 -3.87 -4.04 8.62
CA PHE A 152 -2.97 -4.40 7.53
C PHE A 152 -3.06 -5.89 7.19
N ASN A 153 -2.90 -6.78 8.18
CA ASN A 153 -2.94 -8.22 7.98
C ASN A 153 -4.29 -8.70 7.45
N LYS A 154 -5.40 -8.08 7.89
CA LYS A 154 -6.74 -8.37 7.36
C LYS A 154 -6.83 -8.04 5.85
N ILE A 155 -6.37 -6.86 5.45
CA ILE A 155 -6.40 -6.42 4.04
C ILE A 155 -5.42 -7.25 3.19
N PHE A 156 -4.24 -7.54 3.73
CA PHE A 156 -3.24 -8.40 3.10
C PHE A 156 -3.81 -9.80 2.83
N ALA A 157 -4.45 -10.43 3.83
CA ALA A 157 -5.12 -11.71 3.67
C ALA A 157 -6.25 -11.66 2.63
N LYS A 158 -7.04 -10.58 2.61
CA LYS A 158 -8.05 -10.35 1.57
C LYS A 158 -7.44 -10.34 0.18
N TRP A 159 -6.40 -9.55 -0.07
CA TRP A 159 -5.77 -9.49 -1.40
C TRP A 159 -5.14 -10.83 -1.80
N ARG A 160 -4.54 -11.56 -0.85
CA ARG A 160 -4.08 -12.94 -1.08
C ARG A 160 -5.19 -13.92 -1.43
N ALA A 161 -6.41 -13.71 -0.97
CA ALA A 161 -7.58 -14.52 -1.32
C ALA A 161 -8.42 -13.97 -2.48
N PHE A 162 -8.17 -12.72 -2.91
CA PHE A 162 -8.94 -12.01 -3.93
C PHE A 162 -9.13 -12.82 -5.21
N LYS A 163 -10.38 -12.85 -5.67
CA LYS A 163 -10.82 -13.34 -6.97
C LYS A 163 -11.88 -12.35 -7.45
N PRO A 164 -11.74 -11.74 -8.63
CA PRO A 164 -12.78 -10.86 -9.15
C PRO A 164 -14.10 -11.63 -9.30
N LYS A 165 -15.22 -10.95 -9.04
CA LYS A 165 -16.57 -11.48 -9.21
C LYS A 165 -17.08 -11.25 -10.62
#